data_AF-A0A5A9Z0H3-F1
#
_entry.id   AF-A0A5A9Z0H3-F1
#
_cell.length_a   1.000
_cell.length_b   1.000
_cell.length_c   1.000
_cell.angle_alpha   90.00
_cell.angle_beta   90.00
_cell.angle_gamma   90.00
#
_symmetry.space_group_name_H-M   'P 1'
#
loop_
_entity.id
_entity.type
_entity.pdbx_description
1 polymer ?
#
loop_
_entity_poly.entity_id
_entity_poly.type
_entity_poly.pdbx_seq_one_letter_code
_entity_poly.pdbx_strand_id
1 'polypeptide(L)' 'MNKIKTHPTTPLPVDLLAETTRDALFDQAADLVYQAFADPTDDHIECVYLRLVFNHLGGAGDAGAVTVH' A
#
# COMPACT_ATOMS: atom_id res chain seq x y z
N MET A 1 -29.28 20.03 22.02
CA MET A 1 -28.09 19.14 22.01
C MET A 1 -28.02 18.42 20.69
N ASN A 2 -27.15 18.87 19.77
CA ASN A 2 -26.91 18.17 18.51
C ASN A 2 -26.03 16.95 18.80
N LYS A 3 -26.60 15.75 18.67
CA LYS A 3 -25.85 14.50 18.73
C LYS A 3 -24.98 14.44 17.47
N ILE A 4 -23.68 14.68 17.61
CA ILE A 4 -22.70 14.42 16.56
C ILE A 4 -22.76 12.92 16.29
N LYS A 5 -23.31 12.53 15.15
CA LYS A 5 -23.23 11.15 14.67
C LYS A 5 -21.79 10.93 14.27
N THR A 6 -20.96 10.40 15.17
CA THR A 6 -19.64 9.89 14.81
C THR A 6 -19.88 8.64 13.96
N HIS A 7 -19.81 8.80 12.64
CA HIS A 7 -19.65 7.64 11.76
C HIS A 7 -18.33 6.97 12.15
N PRO A 8 -18.29 5.65 12.40
CA PRO A 8 -17.02 4.97 12.56
C PRO A 8 -16.28 5.10 11.22
N THR A 9 -15.21 5.88 11.21
CA THR A 9 -14.28 5.93 10.07
C THR A 9 -13.55 4.60 10.08
N THR A 10 -13.82 3.75 9.08
CA THR A 10 -13.03 2.53 8.88
C THR A 10 -11.58 2.95 8.64
N PRO A 11 -10.60 2.47 9.44
CA PRO A 11 -9.20 2.78 9.20
C PRO A 11 -8.79 2.28 7.82
N LEU A 12 -7.94 3.03 7.14
CA LEU A 12 -7.37 2.55 5.88
C LEU A 12 -6.46 1.35 6.19
N PRO A 13 -6.25 0.42 5.23
CA PRO A 13 -5.37 -0.71 5.43
C PRO A 13 -3.95 -0.32 5.91
N VAL A 14 -3.45 0.82 5.44
CA VAL A 14 -2.15 1.37 5.88
C VAL A 14 -2.14 1.75 7.35
N ASP A 15 -3.26 2.19 7.92
CA ASP A 15 -3.34 2.63 9.33
C ASP A 15 -3.26 1.45 10.32
N LEU A 16 -3.38 0.22 9.81
CA LEU A 16 -3.25 -1.00 10.60
C LEU A 16 -1.78 -1.42 10.77
N LEU A 17 -0.85 -0.82 10.02
CA LEU A 17 0.56 -1.16 10.02
C LEU A 17 1.37 -0.20 10.89
N ALA A 18 2.43 -0.72 11.52
CA ALA A 18 3.42 0.13 12.17
C ALA A 18 4.10 1.04 11.13
N GLU A 19 4.50 2.24 11.56
CA GLU A 19 5.17 3.21 10.69
C GLU A 19 6.39 2.62 9.97
N THR A 20 7.26 1.93 10.70
CA THR A 20 8.43 1.24 10.12
C THR A 20 8.07 0.19 9.09
N THR A 21 6.89 -0.45 9.20
CA THR A 21 6.42 -1.41 8.20
C THR A 21 5.91 -0.70 6.96
N ARG A 22 5.21 0.43 7.11
CA ARG A 22 4.79 1.27 5.97
C ARG A 22 5.99 1.76 5.18
N ASP A 23 7.01 2.28 5.85
CA ASP A 23 8.23 2.78 5.21
C ASP A 23 8.93 1.67 4.42
N ALA A 24 9.12 0.49 5.03
CA ALA A 24 9.75 -0.64 4.37
C ALA A 24 8.96 -1.13 3.13
N LEU A 25 7.62 -1.15 3.21
CA LEU A 25 6.77 -1.52 2.08
C LEU A 25 6.76 -0.45 0.98
N PHE A 26 6.92 0.83 1.33
CA PHE A 26 7.03 1.91 0.36
C PHE A 26 8.36 1.84 -0.39
N ASP A 27 9.48 1.65 0.32
CA ASP A 27 10.79 1.44 -0.30
C ASP A 27 10.77 0.23 -1.25
N GLN A 28 10.17 -0.88 -0.81
CA GLN A 28 9.99 -2.06 -1.65
C GLN A 28 9.12 -1.79 -2.89
N ALA A 29 8.06 -0.99 -2.76
CA ALA A 29 7.22 -0.62 -3.89
C ALA A 29 7.99 0.19 -4.93
N ALA A 30 8.79 1.16 -4.47
CA ALA A 30 9.66 1.95 -5.34
C ALA A 30 10.65 1.05 -6.10
N ASP A 31 11.35 0.16 -5.40
CA ASP A 31 12.30 -0.78 -6.01
C ASP A 31 11.63 -1.66 -7.08
N LEU A 32 10.46 -2.22 -6.77
CA LEU A 32 9.71 -3.05 -7.72
C LEU A 32 9.27 -2.26 -8.96
N VAL A 33 8.83 -1.01 -8.78
CA VAL A 33 8.40 -0.16 -9.88
C VAL A 33 9.56 0.23 -10.78
N TYR A 34 10.69 0.64 -10.19
CA TYR A 34 11.91 0.96 -10.96
C TYR A 34 12.47 -0.25 -11.72
N GLN A 35 12.23 -1.47 -11.24
CA GLN A 35 12.63 -2.69 -11.93
C GLN A 35 11.65 -3.12 -13.02
N ALA A 36 10.35 -2.93 -12.82
CA ALA A 36 9.30 -3.48 -13.67
C ALA A 36 8.88 -2.54 -14.82
N PHE A 37 8.95 -1.22 -14.63
CA PHE A 37 8.45 -0.25 -15.60
C PHE A 37 9.59 0.50 -16.29
N ALA A 38 9.51 0.65 -17.60
CA ALA A 38 10.49 1.42 -18.38
C ALA A 38 10.39 2.94 -18.10
N ASP A 39 9.21 3.42 -17.73
CA ASP A 39 8.92 4.80 -17.33
C ASP A 39 8.13 4.79 -16.00
N PRO A 40 8.82 4.63 -14.87
CA PRO A 40 8.19 4.54 -13.55
C PRO A 40 7.59 5.89 -13.13
N THR A 41 6.42 5.85 -12.49
CA THR A 41 5.69 7.05 -12.03
C THR A 41 5.27 6.88 -10.58
N ASP A 42 4.98 8.00 -9.91
CA ASP A 42 4.48 7.98 -8.52
C ASP A 42 3.17 7.18 -8.40
N ASP A 43 2.28 7.26 -9.40
CA ASP A 43 1.04 6.48 -9.46
C ASP A 43 1.32 4.96 -9.49
N HIS A 44 2.37 4.53 -10.20
CA HIS A 44 2.80 3.13 -10.19
C HIS A 44 3.28 2.73 -8.79
N ILE A 45 4.08 3.58 -8.13
CA ILE A 45 4.58 3.32 -6.77
C ILE A 45 3.41 3.23 -5.78
N GLU A 46 2.44 4.14 -5.85
CA GLU A 46 1.27 4.11 -4.98
C GLU A 46 0.45 2.83 -5.17
N CYS A 47 0.23 2.41 -6.43
CA CYS A 47 -0.51 1.18 -6.72
C CYS A 47 0.19 -0.06 -6.17
N VAL A 48 1.50 -0.19 -6.40
CA VAL A 48 2.31 -1.33 -5.92
C VAL A 48 2.39 -1.29 -4.39
N TYR A 49 2.55 -0.13 -3.77
CA TYR A 49 2.57 0.05 -2.32
C TYR A 49 1.25 -0.41 -1.68
N LEU A 50 0.11 0.06 -2.17
CA LEU A 50 -1.20 -0.37 -1.67
C LEU A 50 -1.37 -1.88 -1.82
N ARG A 51 -0.91 -2.45 -2.94
CA ARG A 51 -0.96 -3.90 -3.16
C ARG A 51 -0.10 -4.66 -2.16
N LEU A 52 1.11 -4.20 -1.88
CA LEU A 52 1.99 -4.76 -0.86
C LEU A 52 1.39 -4.67 0.55
N VAL A 53 0.72 -3.57 0.89
CA VAL A 53 0.00 -3.43 2.17
C VAL A 53 -1.10 -4.47 2.30
N PHE A 54 -1.92 -4.67 1.27
CA PHE A 54 -2.94 -5.72 1.26
C PHE A 54 -2.34 -7.12 1.37
N ASN A 55 -1.24 -7.37 0.65
CA ASN A 55 -0.56 -8.65 0.73
C ASN A 55 0.05 -8.89 2.11
N HIS A 56 0.63 -7.87 2.75
CA HIS A 56 1.20 -7.97 4.09
C HIS A 56 0.11 -8.33 5.11
N LEU A 57 -1.03 -7.64 5.07
CA LEU A 57 -2.17 -7.92 5.94
C LEU A 57 -2.79 -9.31 5.69
N GLY A 58 -2.74 -9.80 4.45
CA GLY A 58 -3.27 -11.10 4.03
C GLY A 58 -2.28 -12.27 4.07
N GLY A 59 -0.99 -12.02 4.37
CA GLY A 59 0.06 -13.05 4.37
C GLY A 59 0.54 -13.50 2.97
N ALA A 60 0.33 -12.71 1.93
CA ALA A 60 0.64 -13.05 0.53
C ALA A 60 2.03 -12.57 0.03
N GLY A 61 2.81 -11.86 0.84
CA GLY A 61 4.17 -11.40 0.48
C GLY A 61 4.19 -10.39 -0.68
N ASP A 62 5.11 -10.53 -1.62
CA ASP A 62 5.26 -9.67 -2.81
C ASP A 62 4.57 -10.24 -4.06
N ALA A 63 3.95 -11.42 -3.95
CA ALA A 63 3.30 -12.09 -5.07
C ALA A 63 2.17 -11.23 -5.67
N GLY A 64 2.28 -10.91 -6.96
CA GLY A 64 1.32 -10.07 -7.67
C GLY A 64 1.28 -8.62 -7.18
N ALA A 65 2.36 -8.13 -6.55
CA ALA A 65 2.57 -6.71 -6.27
C ALA A 65 2.77 -5.91 -7.56
N VAL A 66 3.43 -6.51 -8.55
CA VAL A 66 3.48 -6.03 -9.93
C VAL A 66 2.63 -6.94 -10.81
N THR A 67 1.71 -6.36 -11.57
CA THR A 67 1.05 -7.06 -12.68
C THR A 67 1.77 -6.62 -13.94
N VAL A 68 2.60 -7.50 -14.50
CA VAL A 68 3.17 -7.30 -15.84
C VAL A 68 2.02 -7.03 -16.81
N HIS A 69 2.04 -5.84 -17.43
CA HIS A 69 1.23 -5.49 -18.59
C HIS A 69 2.12 -5.49 -19.82
#